data_AF-A0A8X8XMX6-F1
#
_entry.id   AF-A0A8X8XMX6-F1
#
_cell.length_a   1.000
_cell.length_b   1.000
_cell.length_c   1.000
_cell.angle_alpha   90.00
_cell.angle_beta   90.00
_cell.angle_gamma   90.00
#
_symmetry.space_group_name_H-M   'P 1'
#
loop_
_entity.id
_entity.type
_entity.pdbx_description
1 polymer ?
#
loop_
_entity_poly.entity_id
_entity_poly.type
_entity_poly.pdbx_seq_one_letter_code
_entity_poly.pdbx_strand_id
1 'polypeptide(L)' 'MEEFYGAEAPQEVEVQPPEVVSTKGCGSSLPSRVEKALKLKNKPMRQCKKCQEWGHHDSRNCDKFKEKEKMRSRRITDV' A
#
# COMPACT_ATOMS: atom_id res chain seq x y z
N MET A 1 44.43 41.91 -12.09
CA MET A 1 43.69 40.93 -12.93
C MET A 1 42.32 40.71 -12.28
N GLU A 2 41.59 41.80 -12.07
CA GLU A 2 40.26 41.83 -11.42
C GLU A 2 39.35 42.82 -12.17
N GLU A 3 39.60 43.00 -13.46
CA GLU A 3 38.92 44.01 -14.30
C GLU A 3 38.15 43.36 -15.46
N PHE A 4 37.87 42.05 -15.38
CA PHE A 4 37.24 41.33 -16.49
C PHE A 4 35.73 41.09 -16.37
N TYR A 5 35.10 41.39 -15.24
CA TYR A 5 33.64 41.32 -15.12
C TYR A 5 33.17 42.40 -14.14
N GLY A 6 32.66 43.51 -14.66
CA GLY A 6 32.30 44.73 -13.93
C GLY A 6 31.07 44.63 -13.02
N ALA A 7 31.04 43.66 -12.10
CA ALA A 7 30.05 43.58 -11.04
C ALA A 7 30.66 42.99 -9.77
N GLU A 8 30.48 43.66 -8.63
CA GLU A 8 30.78 43.10 -7.31
C GLU A 8 29.91 41.87 -7.05
N ALA A 9 30.51 40.83 -6.48
CA ALA A 9 29.78 39.64 -6.09
C ALA A 9 28.75 39.98 -4.98
N PRO A 10 27.51 39.48 -5.07
CA PRO A 10 26.49 39.78 -4.07
C PRO A 10 26.91 39.26 -2.69
N GLN A 11 26.74 40.09 -1.65
CA GLN A 11 27.06 39.75 -0.26
C GLN A 11 26.15 38.66 0.32
N GLU A 12 24.91 38.56 -0.18
CA GLU A 12 23.94 37.56 0.24
C GLU A 12 23.37 36.83 -0.98
N VAL A 13 23.36 35.51 -0.92
CA VAL A 13 22.80 34.63 -1.94
C VAL A 13 21.73 33.77 -1.27
N GLU A 14 20.46 34.00 -1.62
CA GLU A 14 19.36 33.11 -1.24
C GLU A 14 19.36 31.89 -2.15
N VAL A 15 19.79 30.75 -1.62
CA VAL A 15 19.72 29.46 -2.32
C VAL A 15 18.36 28.83 -2.04
N GLN A 16 17.47 28.80 -3.04
CA GLN A 16 16.22 28.08 -2.93
C GLN A 16 16.46 26.57 -3.06
N PRO A 17 15.80 25.73 -2.22
CA PRO A 17 15.86 24.28 -2.39
C PRO A 17 15.26 23.89 -3.75
N PRO A 18 15.79 22.84 -4.39
CA PRO A 18 15.26 22.38 -5.66
C PRO A 18 13.80 21.93 -5.49
N GLU A 19 13.01 22.16 -6.53
CA GLU A 19 11.62 21.77 -6.58
C GLU A 19 11.52 20.24 -6.38
N VAL A 20 10.66 19.80 -5.46
CA VAL A 20 10.52 18.37 -5.16
C VAL A 20 9.82 17.69 -6.33
N VAL A 21 10.60 17.00 -7.17
CA VAL A 21 10.09 16.29 -8.34
C VAL A 21 9.74 14.83 -8.00
N SER A 22 8.50 14.42 -8.27
CA SER A 22 8.09 13.02 -8.15
C SER A 22 8.45 12.25 -9.42
N THR A 23 9.50 11.43 -9.35
CA THR A 23 9.90 10.52 -10.45
C THR A 23 9.13 9.19 -10.39
N LYS A 24 9.18 8.39 -11.47
CA LYS A 24 8.61 7.03 -11.45
C LYS A 24 9.29 6.19 -10.35
N GLY A 25 8.53 5.82 -9.32
CA GLY A 25 9.04 5.12 -8.13
C GLY A 25 9.14 5.98 -6.87
N CYS A 26 8.92 7.29 -6.98
CA CYS A 26 8.78 8.19 -5.82
C CYS A 26 7.40 8.02 -5.18
N GLY A 27 7.33 8.03 -3.84
CA GLY A 27 6.07 8.17 -3.07
C GLY A 27 5.36 6.88 -2.65
N SER A 28 5.75 5.71 -3.15
CA SER A 28 5.13 4.46 -2.69
C SER A 28 6.06 3.26 -2.79
N SER A 29 6.64 2.85 -1.66
CA SER A 29 7.23 1.52 -1.52
C SER A 29 6.12 0.48 -1.35
N LEU A 30 6.32 -0.71 -1.91
CA LEU A 30 5.44 -1.85 -1.61
C LEU A 30 5.58 -2.18 -0.12
N PRO A 31 4.48 -2.26 0.64
CA PRO A 31 4.58 -2.52 2.07
C PRO A 31 5.20 -3.90 2.31
N SER A 32 6.16 -3.93 3.22
CA SER A 32 6.83 -5.14 3.70
C SER A 32 5.82 -6.12 4.32
N ARG A 33 6.25 -7.38 4.47
CA ARG A 33 5.43 -8.41 5.14
C ARG A 33 5.02 -7.99 6.56
N VAL A 34 5.92 -7.31 7.27
CA VAL A 34 5.69 -6.82 8.64
C VAL A 34 4.62 -5.73 8.64
N GLU A 35 4.71 -4.75 7.75
CA GLU A 35 3.72 -3.67 7.66
C GLU A 35 2.33 -4.20 7.27
N LYS A 36 2.26 -5.17 6.36
CA LYS A 36 1.00 -5.84 6.01
C LYS A 36 0.39 -6.56 7.22
N ALA A 37 1.20 -7.26 8.01
CA ALA A 37 0.74 -7.95 9.21
C ALA A 37 0.25 -6.98 10.28
N LEU A 38 0.98 -5.88 10.53
CA LEU A 38 0.56 -4.82 11.46
C LEU A 38 -0.76 -4.18 11.04
N LYS A 39 -0.92 -3.85 9.75
CA LYS A 39 -2.18 -3.33 9.21
C LYS A 39 -3.34 -4.31 9.39
N LEU A 40 -3.09 -5.62 9.33
CA LEU A 40 -4.13 -6.62 9.58
C LEU A 40 -4.48 -6.71 11.07
N LYS A 41 -3.47 -6.72 11.95
CA LYS A 41 -3.65 -6.75 13.41
C LYS A 41 -4.44 -5.55 13.93
N ASN A 42 -4.22 -4.38 13.35
CA ASN A 42 -4.93 -3.15 13.74
C ASN A 42 -6.39 -3.11 13.27
N LYS A 43 -6.80 -4.02 12.37
CA LYS A 43 -8.21 -4.09 11.95
C LYS A 43 -9.01 -4.87 12.99
N PRO A 44 -10.17 -4.34 13.44
CA PRO A 44 -11.02 -5.08 14.37
C PRO A 44 -11.51 -6.37 13.72
N MET A 45 -11.59 -7.43 14.52
CA MET A 45 -12.29 -8.65 14.13
C MET A 45 -13.78 -8.37 14.07
N ARG A 46 -14.45 -8.99 13.10
CA ARG A 46 -15.90 -8.92 12.95
C ARG A 46 -16.49 -10.31 12.86
N GLN A 47 -17.74 -10.45 13.31
CA GLN A 47 -18.46 -11.70 13.17
C GLN A 47 -18.99 -11.87 11.74
N CYS A 48 -18.66 -12.98 11.11
CA CYS A 48 -19.16 -13.32 9.79
C CYS A 48 -20.62 -13.80 9.86
N LYS A 49 -21.54 -13.19 9.12
CA LYS A 49 -22.96 -13.61 9.10
C LYS A 49 -23.18 -15.03 8.54
N LYS A 50 -22.24 -15.57 7.77
CA LYS A 50 -22.37 -16.87 7.09
C LYS A 50 -21.88 -18.05 7.95
N CYS A 51 -20.73 -17.91 8.62
CA CYS A 51 -20.17 -18.95 9.49
C CYS A 51 -20.23 -18.62 10.99
N GLN A 52 -20.67 -17.42 11.36
CA GLN A 52 -20.80 -16.93 12.73
C GLN A 52 -19.47 -16.82 13.52
N GLU A 53 -18.33 -16.96 12.85
CA GLU A 53 -17.01 -16.81 13.47
C GLU A 53 -16.50 -15.39 13.45
N TRP A 54 -15.70 -15.06 14.46
CA TRP A 54 -14.94 -13.82 14.55
C TRP A 54 -13.64 -13.93 13.77
N GLY A 55 -13.40 -12.99 12.85
CA GLY A 55 -12.14 -12.95 12.11
C GLY A 55 -12.04 -11.74 11.18
N HIS A 56 -11.09 -11.80 10.24
CA HIS A 56 -10.84 -10.73 9.27
C HIS A 56 -11.62 -10.89 7.95
N HIS A 57 -12.59 -11.80 7.88
CA HIS A 57 -13.42 -12.03 6.70
C HIS A 57 -14.87 -11.55 6.93
N ASP A 58 -15.67 -11.45 5.86
CA ASP A 58 -17.11 -11.22 5.95
C ASP A 58 -17.87 -12.37 5.27
N SER A 59 -19.21 -12.28 5.21
CA SER A 59 -20.05 -13.29 4.56
C SER A 59 -19.76 -13.47 3.06
N ARG A 60 -19.22 -12.44 2.39
CA ARG A 60 -18.86 -12.49 0.96
C ARG A 60 -17.52 -13.21 0.75
N ASN A 61 -16.61 -13.07 1.71
CA ASN A 61 -15.28 -13.71 1.65
C ASN A 61 -15.11 -14.86 2.67
N CYS A 62 -16.18 -15.58 2.99
CA CYS A 62 -16.12 -16.65 3.97
C CYS A 62 -15.50 -17.93 3.37
N ASP A 63 -14.30 -18.28 3.84
CA ASP A 63 -13.51 -19.41 3.30
C ASP A 63 -14.22 -20.75 3.47
N LYS A 64 -14.89 -20.96 4.61
CA LYS A 64 -15.64 -22.20 4.90
C LYS A 64 -16.70 -22.54 3.85
N PHE A 65 -17.27 -21.53 3.21
CA PHE A 65 -18.30 -21.75 2.19
C PHE A 65 -17.74 -21.66 0.78
N LYS A 66 -16.69 -20.86 0.56
CA LYS A 66 -15.94 -20.89 -0.70
C LYS A 66 -15.34 -22.27 -0.98
N GLU A 67 -14.82 -22.95 0.04
CA GLU A 67 -14.29 -24.30 -0.11
C GLU A 67 -15.38 -25.31 -0.46
N LYS A 68 -16.55 -25.22 0.21
CA LYS A 68 -17.72 -26.06 -0.11
C LYS A 68 -18.23 -25.84 -1.54
N GLU A 69 -18.30 -24.60 -2.00
CA GLU A 69 -18.67 -24.29 -3.39
C GLU A 69 -17.66 -24.83 -4.40
N LYS A 70 -16.35 -24.67 -4.13
CA LYS A 70 -15.30 -25.26 -4.97
C LYS A 70 -15.39 -26.78 -5.02
N MET A 71 -15.62 -27.44 -3.89
CA MET A 71 -15.78 -28.91 -3.84
C MET A 71 -17.03 -29.37 -4.60
N ARG A 72 -18.15 -28.64 -4.47
CA ARG A 72 -19.38 -28.92 -5.22
C ARG A 72 -19.18 -28.72 -6.71
N SER A 73 -18.51 -27.65 -7.12
CA SER A 73 -18.22 -27.37 -8.53
C SER A 73 -17.34 -28.45 -9.16
N ARG A 74 -16.31 -28.95 -8.45
CA ARG A 74 -15.47 -30.05 -8.93
C ARG A 74 -16.31 -31.31 -9.20
N ARG A 75 -17.14 -31.71 -8.23
CA ARG A 75 -18.03 -32.88 -8.39
C ARG A 75 -19.02 -32.75 -9.55
N ILE A 76 -19.41 -31.52 -9.93
CA ILE A 76 -20.30 -31.27 -11.07
C ILE A 76 -19.54 -31.37 -12.40
N THR A 77 -18.26 -30.97 -12.42
CA THR A 77 -17.42 -31.09 -13.63
C THR A 77 -16.87 -32.49 -13.86
N ASP A 78 -16.88 -33.35 -12.83
CA ASP A 78 -16.47 -34.76 -12.90
C ASP A 78 -17.62 -35.70 -13.33
N VAL A 79 -18.81 -35.17 -13.68
CA VAL A 79 -19.98 -35.89 -14.21
C VAL A 79 -20.22 -35.52 -15.67
#